data_AF-A0A2U1S2T4-F1
#
_entry.id   AF-A0A2U1S2T4-F1
#
_cell.length_a   1.000
_cell.length_b   1.000
_cell.length_c   1.000
_cell.angle_alpha   90.00
_cell.angle_beta   90.00
_cell.angle_gamma   90.00
#
_symmetry.space_group_name_H-M   'P 1'
#
loop_
_entity.id
_entity.type
_entity.pdbx_description
1 polymer ?
#
loop_
_entity_poly.entity_id
_entity_poly.type
_entity_poly.pdbx_seq_one_letter_code
_entity_poly.pdbx_strand_id
1 'polypeptide(L)' 'PIAPGLDDGAGRDALHRLADVERAHIDRVLKEVGGNKTEAAKVLGISRQTLRTKLAGG' A
#
# COMPACT_ATOMS: atom_id res chain seq x y z
N PRO A 1 29.15 -11.28 28.63
CA PRO A 1 28.83 -11.70 27.25
C PRO A 1 27.33 -11.91 27.09
N ILE A 2 26.65 -10.92 26.49
CA ILE A 2 25.26 -11.02 26.05
C ILE A 2 25.33 -11.71 24.68
N ALA A 3 24.62 -12.81 24.51
CA ALA A 3 24.51 -13.46 23.20
C ALA A 3 23.91 -12.46 22.18
N PRO A 4 24.44 -12.34 20.95
CA PRO A 4 23.76 -11.60 19.89
C PRO A 4 22.56 -12.42 19.43
N GLY A 5 21.47 -12.33 20.19
CA GLY A 5 20.15 -12.75 19.79
C GLY A 5 19.32 -11.53 19.49
N LEU A 6 18.56 -11.62 18.40
CA LEU A 6 17.41 -10.79 18.07
C LEU A 6 17.74 -9.43 17.42
N ASP A 7 18.36 -9.45 16.25
CA ASP A 7 17.94 -8.52 15.20
C ASP A 7 16.89 -9.19 14.31
N ASP A 8 15.75 -9.57 14.90
CA ASP A 8 14.53 -9.73 14.11
C ASP A 8 14.29 -8.38 13.43
N GLY A 9 14.51 -8.30 12.13
CA GLY A 9 14.35 -7.09 11.30
C GLY A 9 12.95 -6.45 11.34
N ALA A 10 12.08 -6.88 12.26
CA ALA A 10 10.84 -6.26 12.69
C ALA A 10 11.04 -4.91 13.42
N GLY A 11 12.25 -4.58 13.87
CA GLY A 11 12.55 -3.26 14.49
C GLY A 11 12.60 -2.08 13.50
N ARG A 12 12.46 -2.36 12.20
CA ARG A 12 12.30 -1.38 11.14
C ARG A 12 11.00 -1.68 10.41
N ASP A 13 9.89 -1.25 11.00
CA ASP A 13 8.87 -0.56 10.21
C ASP A 13 9.61 0.57 9.48
N ALA A 14 10.25 0.24 8.36
CA ALA A 14 10.92 1.21 7.52
C ALA A 14 9.84 2.24 7.21
N LEU A 15 10.05 3.48 7.68
CA LEU A 15 9.12 4.58 7.47
C LEU A 15 9.01 4.80 5.96
N HIS A 16 8.14 4.02 5.32
CA HIS A 16 7.85 4.12 3.91
C HIS A 16 7.19 5.46 3.69
N ARG A 17 7.47 6.07 2.54
CA ARG A 17 6.77 7.31 2.21
C ARG A 17 5.29 6.99 2.14
N LEU A 18 4.46 7.97 2.50
CA LEU A 18 3.01 7.81 2.41
C LEU A 18 2.58 7.35 1.00
N ALA A 19 3.30 7.81 -0.03
CA ALA A 19 3.09 7.39 -1.41
C ALA A 19 3.31 5.87 -1.63
N ASP A 20 4.32 5.27 -1.02
CA ASP A 20 4.63 3.84 -1.18
C ASP A 20 3.57 2.98 -0.45
N VAL A 21 3.18 3.40 0.75
CA VAL A 21 2.13 2.74 1.53
C VAL A 21 0.79 2.83 0.81
N GLU A 22 0.47 4.01 0.28
CA GLU A 22 -0.75 4.24 -0.50
C GLU A 22 -0.76 3.38 -1.77
N ARG A 23 0.34 3.33 -2.51
CA ARG A 23 0.46 2.51 -3.72
C ARG A 23 0.28 1.02 -3.41
N ALA A 24 0.96 0.51 -2.39
CA ALA A 24 0.82 -0.89 -1.96
C ALA A 24 -0.62 -1.22 -1.53
N HIS A 25 -1.30 -0.28 -0.87
CA HIS A 25 -2.70 -0.45 -0.48
C HIS A 25 -3.64 -0.48 -1.70
N ILE A 26 -3.45 0.44 -2.65
CA ILE A 26 -4.20 0.46 -3.92
C ILE A 26 -4.03 -0.85 -4.68
N ASP A 27 -2.81 -1.35 -4.80
CA ASP A 27 -2.52 -2.58 -5.53
C ASP A 27 -3.16 -3.81 -4.85
N ARG A 28 -3.14 -3.87 -3.51
CA ARG A 28 -3.84 -4.91 -2.76
C ARG A 28 -5.34 -4.88 -3.03
N VAL A 29 -5.98 -3.72 -2.89
CA VAL A 29 -7.43 -3.60 -3.13
C VAL A 29 -7.79 -3.98 -4.56
N LEU A 30 -7.02 -3.53 -5.56
CA LEU A 30 -7.23 -3.90 -6.95
C LEU A 30 -7.16 -5.43 -7.15
N LYS A 31 -6.21 -6.11 -6.51
CA LYS A 31 -6.11 -7.57 -6.57
C LYS A 31 -7.35 -8.25 -5.98
N GLU A 32 -7.79 -7.81 -4.80
CA GLU A 32 -8.97 -8.37 -4.11
C GLU A 32 -10.26 -8.20 -4.94
N VAL A 33 -10.43 -7.06 -5.62
CA VAL A 33 -11.62 -6.81 -6.48
C VAL A 33 -11.43 -7.27 -7.93
N GLY A 34 -10.41 -8.06 -8.24
CA GLY A 34 -10.16 -8.59 -9.59
C GLY A 34 -9.87 -7.53 -10.66
N GLY A 35 -9.24 -6.43 -10.28
CA GLY A 35 -8.87 -5.32 -11.18
C GLY A 35 -10.00 -4.34 -11.48
N ASN A 36 -11.16 -4.49 -10.84
CA ASN A 36 -12.28 -3.57 -11.03
C ASN A 36 -12.02 -2.21 -10.38
N LYS A 37 -11.57 -1.24 -11.19
CA LYS A 37 -11.24 0.14 -10.74
C LYS A 37 -12.43 0.89 -10.13
N THR A 38 -13.67 0.56 -10.49
CA THR A 38 -14.85 1.18 -9.90
C THR A 38 -15.06 0.71 -8.47
N GLU A 39 -15.01 -0.61 -8.25
CA GLU A 39 -15.14 -1.20 -6.92
C GLU A 39 -13.95 -0.87 -6.02
N ALA A 40 -12.72 -0.88 -6.57
CA ALA A 40 -11.53 -0.47 -5.82
C ALA A 40 -11.65 0.97 -5.31
N ALA A 41 -12.13 1.91 -6.15
CA ALA A 41 -12.32 3.30 -5.75
C ALA A 41 -13.36 3.44 -4.61
N LYS A 42 -14.45 2.65 -4.66
CA LYS A 42 -15.45 2.61 -3.58
C LYS A 42 -14.84 2.10 -2.27
N VAL A 43 -14.09 1.00 -2.31
CA VAL A 43 -13.42 0.42 -1.13
C VAL A 43 -12.42 1.40 -0.53
N LEU A 44 -11.65 2.09 -1.39
CA LEU A 44 -10.67 3.10 -0.98
C LEU A 44 -11.29 4.43 -0.53
N GLY A 45 -12.62 4.62 -0.69
CA GLY A 45 -13.30 5.86 -0.32
C GLY A 45 -12.92 7.08 -1.18
N ILE A 46 -12.49 6.86 -2.42
CA ILE A 46 -12.06 7.93 -3.34
C ILE A 46 -12.83 7.88 -4.66
N SER A 47 -12.76 8.97 -5.44
CA SER A 47 -13.32 8.95 -6.79
C SER A 47 -12.49 8.06 -7.72
N ARG A 48 -13.13 7.49 -8.76
CA ARG A 48 -12.42 6.78 -9.84
C ARG A 48 -11.37 7.64 -10.53
N GLN A 49 -11.61 8.95 -10.64
CA GLN A 49 -10.66 9.89 -11.24
C GLN A 49 -9.42 10.05 -10.35
N THR A 50 -9.61 10.15 -9.03
CA THR A 50 -8.52 10.17 -8.05
C THR A 50 -7.70 8.88 -8.11
N LEU A 51 -8.36 7.72 -8.13
CA LEU A 51 -7.67 6.44 -8.28
C LEU A 51 -6.84 6.39 -9.56
N ARG A 52 -7.39 6.85 -10.69
CA ARG A 52 -6.66 6.92 -11.96
C ARG A 52 -5.42 7.83 -11.86
N THR A 53 -5.55 9.00 -11.23
CA THR A 53 -4.41 9.92 -11.02
C THR A 53 -3.33 9.28 -10.16
N LYS A 54 -3.70 8.59 -9.07
CA LYS A 54 -2.76 7.87 -8.18
C LYS A 54 -2.07 6.69 -8.88
N LEU A 55 -2.74 6.06 -9.84
CA LEU A 55 -2.14 5.00 -10.67
C LEU A 55 -1.21 5.55 -11.77
N ALA A 56 -1.49 6.75 -12.27
CA ALA A 56 -0.70 7.39 -13.33
C ALA A 56 0.54 8.13 -12.81
N GLY A 57 0.51 8.57 -11.54
CA GLY A 57 1.62 9.26 -10.88
C GLY A 57 2.21 8.40 -9.77
N GLY A 58 3.20 7.59 -10.14
CA GLY A 58 4.21 7.04 -9.23
C GLY A 58 5.58 7.50 -9.72
#